data_AF-A0A834CAE0-F1
#
_entry.id   AF-A0A834CAE0-F1
#
_cell.length_a   1.000
_cell.length_b   1.000
_cell.length_c   1.000
_cell.angle_alpha   90.00
_cell.angle_beta   90.00
_cell.angle_gamma   90.00
#
_symmetry.space_group_name_H-M   'P 1'
#
loop_
_entity.id
_entity.type
_entity.pdbx_description
1 polymer ?
#
loop_
_entity_poly.entity_id
_entity_poly.type
_entity_poly.pdbx_seq_one_letter_code
_entity_poly.pdbx_strand_id
1 'polypeptide(L)'
;MAAPIRTLCCSVLKNSNKYFSTTCGVRAGEKWRQEHGLSRSGTEYGPLTDLPDWSYADGRPAPPMKGHLRRKQEREVLAINK
;
A
#
# COMPACT_ATOMS: atom_id res chain seq x y z
N MET A 1 37.14 45.40 6.93
CA MET A 1 35.84 44.85 7.34
C MET A 1 35.28 44.01 6.20
N ALA A 2 35.50 42.69 6.21
CA ALA A 2 34.76 41.72 5.38
C ALA A 2 35.09 40.30 5.86
N ALA A 3 34.41 39.84 6.90
CA ALA A 3 34.45 38.43 7.28
C ALA A 3 33.74 37.60 6.18
N PRO A 4 34.31 36.49 5.69
CA PRO A 4 33.63 35.67 4.70
C PRO A 4 32.41 34.99 5.34
N ILE A 5 31.21 35.35 4.86
CA ILE A 5 29.87 34.87 5.26
C ILE A 5 29.65 33.37 4.92
N ARG A 6 30.73 32.60 4.69
CA ARG A 6 30.66 31.26 4.08
C ARG A 6 30.74 30.10 5.06
N THR A 7 30.54 30.36 6.36
CA THR A 7 30.69 29.34 7.41
C THR A 7 29.50 29.28 8.37
N LEU A 8 28.28 29.49 7.87
CA LEU A 8 27.06 29.42 8.72
C LEU A 8 25.89 28.66 8.07
N CYS A 9 26.16 27.74 7.14
CA CYS A 9 25.11 26.88 6.57
C CYS A 9 25.35 25.37 6.76
N CYS A 10 26.49 24.94 7.33
CA CYS A 10 26.81 23.51 7.46
C CYS A 10 26.58 22.91 8.85
N SER A 11 26.12 23.68 9.84
CA SER A 11 25.91 23.19 11.22
C SER A 11 24.50 22.68 11.51
N VAL A 12 23.50 22.97 10.67
CA VAL A 12 22.09 22.58 10.92
C VAL A 12 21.71 21.22 10.31
N LEU A 13 22.56 20.64 9.46
CA LEU A 13 22.30 19.31 8.88
C LEU A 13 22.81 18.13 9.74
N LYS A 14 23.48 18.40 10.88
CA LYS A 14 24.10 17.35 11.70
C LYS A 14 23.14 16.59 12.63
N ASN A 15 21.89 17.06 12.81
CA ASN A 15 20.95 16.47 13.77
C ASN A 15 19.75 15.74 13.15
N SER A 16 19.73 15.52 11.84
CA SER A 16 18.76 14.61 11.21
C SER A 16 19.26 13.17 11.27
N ASN A 17 19.41 12.59 12.47
CA ASN A 17 19.47 11.14 12.64
C ASN A 17 18.07 10.56 12.38
N LYS A 18 17.62 10.60 11.13
CA LYS A 18 16.52 9.74 10.69
C LYS A 18 17.11 8.34 10.60
N TYR A 19 16.92 7.54 11.63
CA TYR A 19 17.29 6.13 11.62
C TYR A 19 16.57 5.46 10.44
N PHE A 20 17.30 5.21 9.35
CA PHE A 20 16.79 4.45 8.21
C PHE A 20 17.08 2.97 8.48
N SER A 21 16.03 2.18 8.68
CA SER A 21 16.18 0.74 8.81
C SER A 21 16.44 0.14 7.44
N THR A 22 17.58 -0.54 7.29
CA THR A 22 17.91 -1.32 6.08
C THR A 22 17.41 -2.77 6.17
N THR A 23 16.78 -3.16 7.29
CA THR A 23 16.24 -4.50 7.47
C THR A 23 15.01 -4.71 6.60
N CYS A 24 14.86 -5.92 6.06
CA CYS A 24 13.66 -6.31 5.32
C CYS A 24 12.45 -6.27 6.26
N GLY A 25 11.49 -5.38 5.99
CA GLY A 25 10.25 -5.30 6.76
C GLY A 25 9.42 -6.57 6.56
N VAL A 26 9.33 -7.41 7.59
CA VAL A 26 8.47 -8.60 7.57
C VAL A 26 7.04 -8.17 7.90
N ARG A 27 6.08 -8.58 7.07
CA ARG A 27 4.64 -8.33 7.33
C ARG A 27 4.18 -9.27 8.44
N ALA A 28 3.61 -8.71 9.51
CA ALA A 28 3.11 -9.51 10.61
C ALA A 28 2.01 -10.47 10.15
N GLY A 29 2.15 -11.76 10.50
CA GLY A 29 1.15 -12.79 10.19
C GLY A 29 1.12 -13.28 8.73
N GLU A 30 2.08 -12.87 7.89
CA GLU A 30 2.14 -13.28 6.48
C GLU A 30 2.22 -14.81 6.30
N LYS A 31 3.09 -15.49 7.08
CA LYS A 31 3.27 -16.95 6.99
C LYS A 31 1.99 -17.70 7.33
N TRP A 32 1.37 -17.34 8.46
CA TRP A 32 0.12 -17.95 8.90
C TRP A 32 -0.99 -17.74 7.85
N ARG A 33 -1.10 -16.54 7.26
CA ARG A 33 -2.09 -16.28 6.20
C ARG A 33 -1.88 -17.19 4.99
N GLN A 34 -0.64 -17.31 4.52
CA GLN A 34 -0.32 -18.17 3.38
C GLN A 34 -0.59 -19.66 3.67
N GLU A 35 -0.25 -20.13 4.87
CA GLU A 35 -0.54 -21.49 5.33
C GLU A 35 -2.06 -21.79 5.35
N HIS A 36 -2.88 -20.76 5.58
CA HIS A 36 -4.35 -20.87 5.59
C HIS A 36 -4.98 -20.51 4.23
N GLY A 37 -4.19 -20.43 3.15
CA GLY A 37 -4.70 -20.13 1.81
C GLY A 37 -5.23 -18.71 1.64
N LEU A 38 -4.84 -17.78 2.52
CA LEU A 38 -5.19 -16.37 2.44
C LEU A 38 -4.13 -15.58 1.67
N SER A 39 -4.51 -14.36 1.29
CA SER A 39 -3.62 -13.38 0.69
C SER A 39 -2.46 -13.03 1.62
N ARG A 40 -1.30 -12.74 1.01
CA ARG A 40 -0.11 -12.29 1.73
C ARG A 40 -0.37 -10.99 2.49
N SER A 41 -1.14 -10.10 1.88
CA SER A 41 -1.67 -8.88 2.50
C SER A 41 -3.18 -8.94 2.56
N GLY A 42 -3.79 -8.45 3.65
CA GLY A 42 -5.25 -8.36 3.78
C GLY A 42 -5.96 -7.49 2.75
N THR A 43 -5.22 -6.77 1.90
CA THR A 43 -5.73 -5.84 0.87
C THR A 43 -5.56 -6.34 -0.57
N GLU A 44 -4.90 -7.49 -0.80
CA GLU A 44 -4.61 -7.97 -2.15
C GLU A 44 -5.88 -8.56 -2.81
N TYR A 45 -6.53 -9.48 -2.11
CA TYR A 45 -7.79 -10.09 -2.51
C TYR A 45 -8.54 -10.58 -1.27
N GLY A 46 -9.85 -10.74 -1.40
CA GLY A 46 -10.72 -11.22 -0.33
C GLY A 46 -11.87 -10.27 -0.02
N PRO A 47 -12.73 -10.64 0.94
CA PRO A 47 -13.98 -9.92 1.22
C PRO A 47 -13.74 -8.46 1.58
N LEU A 48 -12.64 -8.15 2.28
CA LEU A 48 -12.32 -6.77 2.65
C LEU A 48 -12.07 -5.85 1.43
N THR A 49 -11.64 -6.39 0.29
CA THR A 49 -11.23 -5.58 -0.88
C THR A 49 -12.16 -5.78 -2.09
N ASP A 50 -12.86 -6.91 -2.14
CA ASP A 50 -13.75 -7.27 -3.24
C ASP A 50 -15.22 -6.90 -2.95
N LEU A 51 -15.63 -6.76 -1.68
CA LEU A 51 -16.97 -6.29 -1.32
C LEU A 51 -17.10 -4.76 -1.46
N PRO A 52 -18.31 -4.25 -1.72
CA PRO A 52 -18.55 -2.82 -1.75
C PRO A 52 -18.53 -2.23 -0.33
N ASP A 53 -17.87 -1.08 -0.19
CA ASP A 53 -17.77 -0.38 1.11
C ASP A 53 -19.12 0.15 1.62
N TRP A 54 -20.09 0.35 0.73
CA TRP A 54 -21.41 0.87 1.04
C TRP A 54 -22.48 0.35 0.06
N SER A 55 -23.74 0.56 0.39
CA SER A 55 -24.89 0.28 -0.49
C SER A 55 -25.99 1.31 -0.23
N TYR A 56 -26.93 1.47 -1.16
CA TYR A 56 -28.07 2.37 -0.95
C TYR A 56 -28.97 1.83 0.16
N ALA A 57 -29.64 2.71 0.91
CA ALA A 57 -30.58 2.30 1.95
C ALA A 57 -31.72 1.42 1.42
N ASP A 58 -32.09 1.62 0.15
CA ASP A 58 -33.10 0.81 -0.57
C ASP A 58 -32.61 -0.61 -0.92
N GLY A 59 -31.36 -0.95 -0.60
CA GLY A 59 -30.73 -2.24 -0.94
C GLY A 59 -30.18 -2.33 -2.36
N ARG A 60 -30.21 -1.23 -3.13
CA ARG A 60 -29.55 -1.19 -4.44
C ARG A 60 -28.02 -1.27 -4.27
N PRO A 61 -27.31 -1.98 -5.16
CA PRO A 61 -25.86 -2.08 -5.08
C PRO A 61 -25.19 -0.73 -5.38
N ALA A 62 -24.06 -0.47 -4.73
CA ALA A 62 -23.23 0.67 -5.06
C ALA A 62 -22.64 0.52 -6.48
N PRO A 63 -22.40 1.64 -7.19
CA PRO A 63 -21.73 1.61 -8.48
C PRO A 63 -20.30 1.05 -8.34
N PRO A 64 -19.81 0.31 -9.35
CA PRO A 64 -18.50 -0.33 -9.27
C PRO A 64 -17.36 0.70 -9.25
N MET A 65 -16.41 0.52 -8.34
CA MET A 65 -15.24 1.37 -8.23
C MET A 65 -14.24 1.09 -9.36
N LYS A 66 -13.54 2.13 -9.83
CA LYS A 66 -12.51 2.02 -10.89
C LYS A 66 -11.47 0.95 -10.60
N GLY A 67 -11.00 0.87 -9.34
CA GLY A 67 -10.02 -0.13 -8.92
C GLY A 67 -10.55 -1.56 -8.94
N HIS A 68 -11.85 -1.76 -8.71
CA HIS A 68 -12.50 -3.07 -8.79
C HIS A 68 -12.64 -3.52 -10.26
N LEU A 69 -13.08 -2.61 -11.15
CA LEU A 69 -13.17 -2.87 -12.58
C LEU A 69 -11.81 -3.25 -13.19
N ARG A 70 -10.75 -2.48 -12.86
CA ARG A 70 -9.38 -2.78 -13.30
C ARG A 70 -8.94 -4.17 -12.86
N ARG A 71 -9.10 -4.51 -11.56
CA ARG A 71 -8.74 -5.84 -11.03
C ARG A 71 -9.52 -6.96 -11.71
N LYS A 72 -10.80 -6.74 -12.02
CA LYS A 72 -11.63 -7.71 -12.72
C LYS A 72 -11.10 -7.97 -14.14
N GLN A 73 -10.81 -6.90 -14.89
CA GLN A 73 -10.23 -7.01 -16.23
C GLN A 73 -8.86 -7.69 -16.22
N GLU A 74 -7.98 -7.35 -15.26
CA GLU A 74 -6.69 -8.00 -15.10
C GLU A 74 -6.84 -9.50 -14.83
N ARG A 75 -7.79 -9.89 -13.97
CA ARG A 75 -8.09 -11.31 -13.71
C ARG A 75 -8.62 -12.04 -14.95
N GLU A 76 -9.49 -11.41 -15.74
CA GLU A 76 -10.01 -11.96 -17.00
C GLU A 76 -8.88 -12.16 -18.03
N VAL A 77 -8.01 -11.16 -18.20
CA VAL A 77 -6.84 -11.24 -19.09
C VAL A 77 -5.87 -12.34 -18.63
N LEU A 78 -5.62 -12.45 -17.32
CA LEU A 78 -4.78 -13.51 -16.77
C LEU A 78 -5.40 -14.90 -16.96
N ALA A 79 -6.73 -15.03 -16.89
CA ALA A 79 -7.42 -16.31 -17.10
C ALA A 79 -7.40 -16.76 -18.57
N ILE A 80 -7.45 -15.82 -19.52
CA ILE A 80 -7.38 -16.11 -20.95
C ILE A 80 -5.96 -16.47 -21.39
N ASN A 81 -4.95 -15.81 -20.80
CA ASN A 81 -3.54 -16.00 -21.15
C ASN A 81 -2.87 -17.17 -20.41
N LYS A 82 -3.63 -17.94 -19.63
CA LYS A 82 -3.12 -19.06 -18.83
C LYS A 82 -3.56 -20.38 -19.44
#